data_AF-A0A915Y1Z4-F1
#
_entry.id   AF-A0A915Y1Z4-F1
#
_cell.length_a   1.000
_cell.length_b   1.000
_cell.length_c   1.000
_cell.angle_alpha   90.00
_cell.angle_beta   90.00
_cell.angle_gamma   90.00
#
_symmetry.space_group_name_H-M   'P 1'
#
loop_
_entity.id
_entity.type
_entity.pdbx_description
1 polymer ?
#
loop_
_entity_poly.entity_id
_entity_poly.type
_entity_poly.pdbx_seq_one_letter_code
_entity_poly.pdbx_strand_id
1 'polypeptide(L)'
;MPSGEHWHQALLEQMANEVPGVRPAVIGGEAQTALNELRRFRHVVRNAYTYDFDLVKLETIINILPIAEAHVNKELSAFADFLEAIAQD
;
A
#
# COMPACT_ATOMS: atom_id res chain seq x y z
N MET A 1 -3.38 -12.81 -10.98
CA MET A 1 -2.74 -11.48 -10.79
C MET A 1 -3.70 -10.39 -11.22
N PRO A 2 -3.86 -9.30 -10.45
CA PRO A 2 -4.63 -8.12 -10.87
C PRO A 2 -4.14 -7.59 -12.23
N SER A 3 -5.04 -7.10 -13.07
CA SER A 3 -4.71 -6.58 -14.41
C SER A 3 -5.63 -5.40 -14.79
N GLY A 4 -5.28 -4.70 -15.87
CA GLY A 4 -6.02 -3.52 -16.34
C GLY A 4 -5.67 -2.24 -15.57
N GLU A 5 -6.33 -1.13 -15.91
CA GLU A 5 -6.00 0.22 -15.42
C GLU A 5 -6.00 0.36 -13.87
N HIS A 6 -6.85 -0.42 -13.19
CA HIS A 6 -7.07 -0.35 -11.75
C HIS A 6 -6.32 -1.44 -10.96
N TRP A 7 -5.36 -2.13 -11.59
CA TRP A 7 -4.67 -3.28 -10.99
C TRP A 7 -4.00 -2.95 -9.65
N HIS A 8 -3.46 -1.73 -9.50
CA HIS A 8 -2.77 -1.31 -8.27
C HIS A 8 -3.73 -1.27 -7.07
N GLN A 9 -4.98 -0.86 -7.30
CA GLN A 9 -5.98 -0.82 -6.23
C GLN A 9 -6.40 -2.23 -5.84
N ALA A 10 -6.73 -3.06 -6.83
CA ALA A 10 -7.08 -4.46 -6.61
C ALA A 10 -5.95 -5.24 -5.89
N LEU A 11 -4.69 -4.92 -6.17
CA LEU A 11 -3.56 -5.50 -5.46
C LEU A 11 -3.57 -5.13 -3.97
N LEU A 12 -3.72 -3.85 -3.63
CA LEU A 12 -3.76 -3.41 -2.22
C LEU A 12 -4.96 -3.99 -1.47
N GLU A 13 -6.10 -4.12 -2.12
CA GLU A 13 -7.28 -4.82 -1.57
C GLU A 13 -6.98 -6.29 -1.31
N GLN A 14 -6.35 -7.00 -2.25
CA GLN A 14 -5.95 -8.40 -2.05
C GLN A 14 -4.86 -8.57 -0.99
N MET A 15 -3.93 -7.63 -0.85
CA MET A 15 -2.88 -7.68 0.16
C MET A 15 -3.45 -7.48 1.58
N ALA A 16 -4.47 -6.65 1.73
CA ALA A 16 -5.09 -6.39 3.03
C ALA A 16 -6.05 -7.49 3.51
N ASN A 17 -6.48 -8.37 2.60
CA ASN A 17 -7.36 -9.47 2.94
C ASN A 17 -6.58 -10.73 3.33
N GLU A 18 -6.93 -11.27 4.48
CA GLU A 18 -6.57 -12.63 4.89
C GLU A 18 -7.30 -13.66 4.01
N VAL A 19 -6.63 -14.79 3.76
CA VAL A 19 -7.24 -16.01 3.22
C VAL A 19 -7.14 -17.08 4.31
N PRO A 20 -8.20 -17.33 5.10
CA PRO A 20 -8.15 -18.21 6.25
C PRO A 20 -7.62 -19.60 5.88
N GLY A 21 -6.64 -20.07 6.66
CA GLY A 21 -5.99 -21.38 6.45
C GLY A 21 -5.02 -21.44 5.27
N VAL A 22 -4.79 -20.34 4.55
CA VAL A 22 -3.84 -20.28 3.43
C VAL A 22 -2.79 -19.21 3.65
N ARG A 23 -3.20 -17.98 3.99
CA ARG A 23 -2.30 -16.84 4.05
C ARG A 23 -2.87 -15.73 4.94
N PRO A 24 -2.11 -15.16 5.90
CA PRO A 24 -2.51 -13.95 6.58
C PRO A 24 -2.62 -12.75 5.61
N ALA A 25 -3.20 -11.65 6.08
CA ALA A 25 -3.08 -10.38 5.38
C ALA A 25 -1.59 -9.98 5.28
N VAL A 26 -1.16 -9.50 4.11
CA VAL A 26 0.22 -9.04 3.87
C VAL A 26 0.43 -7.65 4.44
N ILE A 27 -0.63 -6.83 4.44
CA ILE A 27 -0.63 -5.49 5.00
C ILE A 27 -1.85 -5.28 5.89
N GLY A 28 -1.72 -4.45 6.91
CA GLY A 28 -2.81 -4.04 7.78
C GLY A 28 -3.63 -2.89 7.21
N GLY A 29 -4.73 -2.54 7.88
CA GLY A 29 -5.61 -1.45 7.45
C GLY A 29 -4.93 -0.08 7.40
N GLU A 30 -3.98 0.17 8.31
CA GLU A 30 -3.22 1.43 8.35
C GLU A 30 -2.29 1.56 7.15
N ALA A 31 -1.51 0.51 6.84
CA ALA A 31 -0.70 0.47 5.62
C ALA A 31 -1.54 0.57 4.35
N GLN A 32 -2.67 -0.14 4.29
CA GLN A 32 -3.58 -0.08 3.15
C GLN A 32 -4.10 1.35 2.94
N THR A 33 -4.51 2.04 4.01
CA THR A 33 -4.99 3.42 3.95
C THR A 33 -3.90 4.37 3.49
N ALA A 34 -2.70 4.27 4.07
CA ALA A 34 -1.56 5.10 3.71
C ALA A 34 -1.14 4.91 2.24
N LEU A 35 -1.04 3.66 1.78
CA LEU A 35 -0.71 3.32 0.39
C LEU A 35 -1.81 3.77 -0.60
N ASN A 36 -3.07 3.74 -0.18
CA ASN A 36 -4.18 4.26 -0.98
C ASN A 36 -4.05 5.78 -1.21
N GLU A 37 -3.69 6.54 -0.18
CA GLU A 37 -3.48 8.00 -0.30
C GLU A 37 -2.26 8.34 -1.15
N LEU A 38 -1.15 7.60 -1.00
CA LEU A 38 0.00 7.73 -1.90
C LEU A 38 -0.36 7.40 -3.36
N ARG A 39 -1.18 6.37 -3.61
CA ARG A 39 -1.68 6.05 -4.96
C ARG A 39 -2.52 7.20 -5.52
N ARG A 40 -3.47 7.71 -4.74
CA ARG A 40 -4.34 8.84 -5.14
C ARG A 40 -3.51 10.06 -5.51
N PHE A 41 -2.51 10.39 -4.71
CA PHE A 41 -1.60 11.50 -5.02
C PHE A 41 -0.85 11.29 -6.34
N ARG A 42 -0.36 10.08 -6.63
CA ARG A 42 0.27 9.78 -7.93
C ARG A 42 -0.64 10.12 -9.11
N HIS A 43 -1.95 9.85 -8.99
CA HIS A 43 -2.93 10.19 -10.02
C HIS A 43 -3.17 11.69 -10.12
N VAL A 44 -3.17 12.42 -9.00
CA VAL A 44 -3.26 13.88 -8.99
C VAL A 44 -2.02 14.51 -9.64
N VAL A 45 -0.81 14.05 -9.29
CA VAL A 45 0.45 14.54 -9.87
C VAL A 45 0.48 14.38 -11.38
N ARG A 46 0.07 13.22 -11.89
CA ARG A 46 0.07 12.95 -13.33
C ARG A 46 -0.93 13.79 -14.13
N ASN A 47 -2.02 14.25 -13.53
CA ASN A 47 -3.12 14.90 -14.25
C ASN A 47 -3.31 16.40 -13.93
N ALA A 48 -2.81 16.90 -12.80
CA ALA A 48 -3.15 18.23 -12.29
C ALA A 48 -1.95 19.20 -12.18
N TYR A 49 -0.71 18.72 -12.12
CA TYR A 49 0.47 19.57 -11.89
C TYR A 49 1.03 20.23 -13.15
N THR A 50 0.22 20.37 -14.20
CA THR A 50 0.59 21.17 -15.37
C THR A 50 0.46 22.68 -15.14
N TYR A 51 -0.15 23.15 -14.04
CA TYR A 51 -0.34 24.60 -13.85
C TYR A 51 -0.39 25.14 -12.40
N ASP A 52 -0.76 24.35 -11.38
CA ASP A 52 -0.78 24.85 -9.99
C ASP A 52 -0.44 23.75 -8.96
N PHE A 53 0.46 24.08 -8.03
CA PHE A 53 0.93 23.14 -6.99
C PHE A 53 -0.02 23.19 -5.79
N ASP A 54 -0.79 22.12 -5.57
CA ASP A 54 -1.62 22.00 -4.37
C ASP A 54 -0.75 21.65 -3.15
N LEU A 55 -0.35 22.68 -2.40
CA LEU A 55 0.52 22.56 -1.22
C LEU A 55 -0.12 21.74 -0.09
N VAL A 56 -1.45 21.79 0.06
CA VAL A 56 -2.18 21.04 1.10
C VAL A 56 -2.10 19.54 0.82
N LYS A 57 -2.25 19.14 -0.45
CA LYS A 57 -2.06 17.74 -0.85
C LYS A 57 -0.61 17.29 -0.66
N LEU A 58 0.36 18.15 -0.95
CA LEU A 58 1.77 17.82 -0.76
C LEU A 58 2.10 17.60 0.73
N GLU A 59 1.65 18.49 1.61
CA GLU A 59 1.84 18.36 3.06
C GLU A 59 1.22 17.07 3.60
N THR A 60 0.01 16.73 3.15
CA THR A 60 -0.66 15.47 3.50
C THR A 60 0.23 14.26 3.17
N ILE A 61 0.88 14.28 2.00
CA ILE A 61 1.72 13.17 1.54
C ILE A 61 3.04 13.11 2.30
N ILE A 62 3.67 14.25 2.57
CA ILE A 62 4.88 14.32 3.38
C ILE A 62 4.63 13.72 4.77
N ASN A 63 3.46 13.98 5.36
CA ASN A 63 3.10 13.46 6.67
C ASN A 63 2.75 11.95 6.64
N ILE A 64 2.18 11.45 5.54
CA ILE A 64 1.80 10.04 5.38
C ILE A 64 3.01 9.15 5.05
N LEU A 65 4.01 9.65 4.33
CA LEU A 65 5.18 8.88 3.89
C LEU A 65 5.89 8.08 5.00
N PRO A 66 6.31 8.68 6.13
CA PRO A 66 7.01 7.94 7.18
C PRO A 66 6.13 6.90 7.85
N ILE A 67 4.82 7.17 7.95
CA ILE A 67 3.84 6.21 8.47
C ILE A 67 3.75 5.02 7.51
N ALA A 68 3.53 5.29 6.21
CA ALA A 68 3.46 4.27 5.19
C ALA A 68 4.72 3.38 5.17
N GLU A 69 5.90 3.99 5.21
CA GLU A 69 7.18 3.28 5.24
C GLU A 69 7.29 2.35 6.45
N ALA A 70 7.01 2.85 7.65
CA ALA A 70 7.12 2.07 8.88
C ALA A 70 6.17 0.86 8.89
N HIS A 71 4.90 1.06 8.53
CA HIS A 71 3.92 -0.02 8.50
C HIS A 71 4.23 -1.04 7.42
N VAL A 72 4.53 -0.59 6.20
CA VAL A 72 4.81 -1.48 5.07
C VAL A 72 6.05 -2.32 5.32
N ASN A 73 7.14 -1.74 5.82
CA ASN A 73 8.35 -2.49 6.14
C ASN A 73 8.08 -3.55 7.21
N LYS A 74 7.41 -3.18 8.30
CA LYS A 74 7.07 -4.11 9.38
C LYS A 74 6.22 -5.27 8.89
N GLU A 75 5.18 -4.99 8.12
CA GLU A 75 4.20 -5.98 7.69
C GLU A 75 4.75 -6.88 6.58
N LEU A 76 5.53 -6.34 5.65
CA LEU A 76 6.22 -7.17 4.65
C LEU A 76 7.24 -8.10 5.29
N SER A 77 7.99 -7.64 6.30
CA SER A 77 8.91 -8.52 7.05
C SER A 77 8.15 -9.63 7.76
N ALA A 78 7.08 -9.30 8.49
CA ALA A 78 6.26 -10.30 9.17
C ALA A 78 5.64 -11.31 8.18
N PHE A 79 5.26 -10.84 6.98
CA PHE A 79 4.75 -11.71 5.93
C PHE A 79 5.84 -12.60 5.32
N ALA A 80 7.06 -12.08 5.17
CA ALA A 80 8.21 -12.88 4.74
C ALA A 80 8.55 -13.97 5.78
N ASP A 81 8.56 -13.63 7.07
CA ASP A 81 8.76 -14.58 8.16
C ASP A 81 7.72 -15.72 8.12
N PHE A 82 6.46 -15.39 7.83
CA PHE A 82 5.40 -16.40 7.61
C PHE A 82 5.73 -17.31 6.42
N LEU A 83 6.17 -16.76 5.29
CA LEU A 83 6.54 -17.54 4.12
C LEU A 83 7.74 -18.47 4.38
N GLU A 84 8.73 -17.99 5.13
CA GLU A 84 9.89 -18.80 5.52
C GLU A 84 9.49 -19.95 6.44
N ALA A 85 8.59 -19.71 7.40
CA ALA A 85 8.10 -20.75 8.30
C ALA A 85 7.39 -21.89 7.54
N ILE A 86 6.49 -21.57 6.60
CA ILE A 86 5.77 -22.60 5.82
C ILE A 86 6.63 -23.28 4.76
N ALA A 87 7.77 -22.70 4.37
CA ALA A 87 8.69 -23.31 3.41
C ALA A 87 9.65 -24.33 4.03
N GLN A 88 9.79 -24.31 5.36
CA GLN A 88 10.61 -25.23 6.14
C GLN A 88 9.83 -26.46 6.63
N ASP A 89 8.50 -26.45 6.51
CA ASP A 89 7.58 -27.58 6.74
C ASP A 89 7.37 -28.42 5.47
#